data_AF-A0AA39CHI6-F1
#
_entry.id   AF-A0AA39CHI6-F1
#
_cell.length_a   1.000
_cell.length_b   1.000
_cell.length_c   1.000
_cell.angle_alpha   90.00
_cell.angle_beta   90.00
_cell.angle_gamma   90.00
#
_symmetry.space_group_name_H-M   'P 1'
#
loop_
_entity.id
_entity.type
_entity.pdbx_description
1 polymer ?
#
loop_
_entity_poly.entity_id
_entity_poly.type
_entity_poly.pdbx_seq_one_letter_code
_entity_poly.pdbx_strand_id
1 'polypeptide(L)'
;MPGKWIRDDSQSLYYVDDEDDVPSVTTVQVVKSQANAHLRGPGEPFQALRLPSRHAWPAAREGISRLRKPEDRNYRQYGLTSALMDGSDEDRDRDLMLQPILKRKRASAGSFDTISLDHTFVHPLSGLNLVMGYNTSLPKSRLDFYITAMRQLIRGSSERRALAGDLQRAVSAEGVLWVVREAWPAAEGYWNLTATFRGFLHAELWRNFPCERSYRQLPAAYRPTRAQLAIPHSPMIDWMPWPDVRDMAIKFQDQIDLDDLFRVAIHNLVAHRKGRGKRRKSFRGDAIETPKLVEEVSDETSFRVWDVVCLEKASSTNPLAAEPDLKTRPVLRTPELRALSRAYNLEFDEFDTQKLDDGFFEAYPCLYADTAASGWKVKNFPNMSRVDVGSPVALTRLAVLRLKSKIESLVGSDIEL
;
A
#
# COMPACT_ATOMS: atom_id res chain seq x y z
N MET A 1 14.80 -12.94 -24.41
CA MET A 1 15.21 -12.28 -25.67
C MET A 1 16.73 -12.37 -25.78
N PRO A 2 17.30 -12.57 -26.98
CA PRO A 2 18.73 -12.42 -27.19
C PRO A 2 19.07 -10.93 -27.15
N GLY A 3 19.96 -10.55 -26.25
CA GLY A 3 20.46 -9.19 -26.08
C GLY A 3 21.45 -9.21 -24.94
N LYS A 4 22.46 -8.33 -24.97
CA LYS A 4 23.61 -8.42 -24.08
C LYS A 4 23.65 -7.22 -23.15
N TRP A 5 23.74 -7.49 -21.85
CA TRP A 5 24.07 -6.48 -20.87
C TRP A 5 25.55 -6.10 -21.01
N ILE A 6 25.80 -4.82 -21.26
CA ILE A 6 27.14 -4.26 -21.34
C ILE A 6 27.35 -3.37 -20.13
N ARG A 7 28.51 -3.53 -19.50
CA ARG A 7 28.96 -2.72 -18.38
C ARG A 7 30.10 -1.85 -18.89
N ASP A 8 29.96 -0.54 -18.78
CA ASP A 8 31.05 0.36 -19.15
C ASP A 8 32.07 0.54 -18.02
N ASP A 9 33.12 1.28 -18.34
CA ASP A 9 34.23 1.60 -17.44
C ASP A 9 33.80 2.47 -16.24
N SER A 10 32.59 3.05 -16.27
CA SER A 10 31.98 3.77 -15.14
C SER A 10 31.19 2.86 -14.19
N GLN A 11 31.14 1.55 -14.48
CA GLN A 11 30.29 0.54 -13.84
C GLN A 11 28.79 0.75 -14.06
N SER A 12 28.41 1.56 -15.03
CA SER A 12 27.01 1.72 -15.43
C SER A 12 26.61 0.55 -16.34
N LEU A 13 25.45 -0.05 -16.08
CA LEU A 13 24.89 -1.14 -16.89
C LEU A 13 23.90 -0.57 -17.91
N TYR A 14 24.03 -0.96 -19.17
CA TYR A 14 23.02 -0.74 -20.20
C TYR A 14 22.78 -2.01 -21.01
N TYR A 15 21.54 -2.15 -21.47
CA TYR A 15 21.11 -3.25 -22.33
C TYR A 15 21.18 -2.76 -23.78
N VAL A 16 21.91 -3.48 -24.62
CA VAL A 16 21.95 -3.21 -26.06
C VAL A 16 21.14 -4.32 -26.72
N ASP A 17 20.04 -3.93 -27.34
CA ASP A 17 19.30 -4.78 -28.26
C ASP A 17 20.05 -4.82 -29.60
N ASP A 18 20.19 -6.00 -30.20
CA ASP A 18 21.00 -6.23 -31.42
C ASP A 18 20.40 -5.57 -32.69
N GLU A 19 19.36 -4.74 -32.58
CA GLU A 19 18.55 -4.25 -33.71
C GLU A 19 18.73 -2.76 -34.06
N ASP A 20 19.42 -1.94 -33.26
CA ASP A 20 19.49 -0.49 -33.50
C ASP A 20 20.87 -0.01 -33.98
N ASP A 21 21.03 -0.02 -35.30
CA ASP A 21 22.12 0.61 -36.03
C ASP A 21 21.67 2.01 -36.54
N VAL A 22 22.46 3.06 -36.19
CA VAL A 22 22.62 4.38 -36.88
C VAL A 22 21.55 5.51 -36.62
N PRO A 23 21.85 6.83 -36.74
CA PRO A 23 22.99 7.68 -36.31
C PRO A 23 22.59 8.88 -35.41
N SER A 24 23.63 9.51 -34.84
CA SER A 24 23.68 10.75 -34.05
C SER A 24 23.05 12.02 -34.65
N VAL A 25 22.31 12.80 -33.84
CA VAL A 25 22.06 14.25 -34.08
C VAL A 25 22.11 15.08 -32.78
N THR A 26 23.12 15.95 -32.78
CA THR A 26 23.31 17.34 -32.30
C THR A 26 22.44 17.99 -31.20
N THR A 27 23.19 18.50 -30.22
CA THR A 27 22.95 19.37 -29.05
C THR A 27 22.26 20.72 -29.34
N VAL A 28 21.36 21.18 -28.45
CA VAL A 28 20.98 22.60 -28.30
C VAL A 28 20.95 23.02 -26.83
N GLN A 29 21.43 24.25 -26.60
CA GLN A 29 21.86 24.87 -25.36
C GLN A 29 20.75 25.33 -24.39
N VAL A 30 21.17 25.41 -23.12
CA VAL A 30 20.50 25.93 -21.92
C VAL A 30 20.50 27.47 -21.89
N VAL A 31 19.40 28.09 -21.44
CA VAL A 31 19.37 29.48 -20.95
C VAL A 31 19.03 29.50 -19.46
N LYS A 32 19.86 30.20 -18.68
CA LYS A 32 19.72 30.47 -17.24
C LYS A 32 18.76 31.64 -17.01
N SER A 33 18.01 31.61 -15.90
CA SER A 33 17.44 32.82 -15.29
C SER A 33 17.51 32.76 -13.77
N GLN A 34 17.88 33.90 -13.20
CA GLN A 34 18.26 34.14 -11.81
C GLN A 34 17.06 34.44 -10.89
N ALA A 35 17.38 34.33 -9.59
CA ALA A 35 16.56 34.54 -8.40
C ALA A 35 15.90 35.92 -8.27
N ASN A 36 14.86 35.98 -7.43
CA ASN A 36 14.73 37.06 -6.45
C ASN A 36 13.92 36.64 -5.22
N ALA A 37 14.44 37.04 -4.06
CA ALA A 37 13.93 36.79 -2.72
C ALA A 37 12.97 37.90 -2.29
N HIS A 38 11.94 37.56 -1.51
CA HIS A 38 11.28 38.53 -0.63
C HIS A 38 10.87 37.91 0.71
N LEU A 39 11.35 38.56 1.77
CA LEU A 39 10.99 38.41 3.18
C LEU A 39 9.53 38.82 3.44
N ARG A 40 8.82 38.09 4.31
CA ARG A 40 7.82 38.66 5.24
C ARG A 40 7.57 37.75 6.44
N GLY A 41 7.33 38.40 7.57
CA GLY A 41 7.33 37.87 8.93
C GLY A 41 6.03 37.22 9.42
N PRO A 42 5.86 37.10 10.76
CA PRO A 42 5.14 35.99 11.39
C PRO A 42 3.70 36.34 11.80
N GLY A 43 2.85 35.32 11.86
CA GLY A 43 1.55 35.40 12.54
C GLY A 43 0.66 34.16 12.38
N GLU A 44 0.36 33.53 13.53
CA GLU A 44 -0.93 32.92 13.90
C GLU A 44 -1.26 31.44 13.56
N PRO A 45 -2.09 30.78 14.41
CA PRO A 45 -2.17 29.32 14.53
C PRO A 45 -3.20 28.68 13.57
N PHE A 46 -2.84 27.52 13.03
CA PHE A 46 -3.63 26.80 12.04
C PHE A 46 -4.85 26.09 12.65
N GLN A 47 -6.05 26.49 12.18
CA GLN A 47 -7.25 25.66 12.18
C GLN A 47 -7.21 24.73 10.96
N ALA A 48 -7.50 23.45 11.17
CA ALA A 48 -7.65 22.49 10.09
C ALA A 48 -8.79 22.90 9.14
N LEU A 49 -8.45 23.21 7.89
CA LEU A 49 -9.38 23.47 6.80
C LEU A 49 -10.17 22.19 6.48
N ARG A 50 -11.38 22.07 7.03
CA ARG A 50 -12.38 21.15 6.49
C ARG A 50 -12.71 21.60 5.06
N LEU A 51 -12.51 20.69 4.11
CA LEU A 51 -13.02 20.85 2.75
C LEU A 51 -14.55 21.03 2.78
N PRO A 52 -15.13 21.94 1.97
CA PRO A 52 -16.57 22.12 1.92
C PRO A 52 -17.25 20.95 1.22
N SER A 53 -17.89 20.08 2.00
CA SER A 53 -18.82 19.07 1.51
C SER A 53 -20.02 19.74 0.82
N ARG A 54 -20.05 19.70 -0.51
CA ARG A 54 -21.28 19.91 -1.30
C ARG A 54 -21.72 18.56 -1.86
N HIS A 55 -22.73 17.97 -1.22
CA HIS A 55 -23.93 17.37 -1.81
C HIS A 55 -24.64 16.58 -0.71
N ALA A 56 -25.69 17.20 -0.15
CA ALA A 56 -26.62 16.54 0.76
C ALA A 56 -27.45 15.50 -0.01
N TRP A 57 -27.44 14.25 0.44
CA TRP A 57 -28.46 13.26 0.12
C TRP A 57 -29.47 13.20 1.28
N PRO A 58 -30.77 13.30 1.03
CA PRO A 58 -31.76 13.32 2.11
C PRO A 58 -32.02 11.92 2.65
N ALA A 59 -31.89 11.79 3.97
CA ALA A 59 -32.45 10.70 4.75
C ALA A 59 -33.96 10.95 4.95
N ALA A 60 -34.78 9.96 4.59
CA ALA A 60 -36.14 9.84 5.10
C ALA A 60 -36.60 8.37 5.01
N ARG A 61 -36.73 7.69 6.15
CA ARG A 61 -38.03 7.24 6.66
C ARG A 61 -37.88 6.42 7.94
N GLU A 62 -38.40 6.98 9.01
CA GLU A 62 -38.85 6.29 10.21
C GLU A 62 -40.03 5.36 9.90
N GLY A 63 -40.15 4.31 10.72
CA GLY A 63 -41.18 3.28 10.62
C GLY A 63 -42.53 3.69 11.22
N ILE A 64 -43.57 2.99 10.77
CA ILE A 64 -44.83 2.86 11.50
C ILE A 64 -45.25 1.39 11.46
N SER A 65 -45.68 0.92 12.63
CA SER A 65 -46.11 -0.43 12.94
C SER A 65 -47.55 -0.74 12.51
N ARG A 66 -47.78 -2.03 12.20
CA ARG A 66 -48.98 -2.87 12.45
C ARG A 66 -50.37 -2.33 12.04
N LEU A 67 -51.03 -3.07 11.14
CA LEU A 67 -52.46 -3.39 11.28
C LEU A 67 -52.83 -4.70 10.55
N ARG A 68 -53.75 -5.45 11.19
CA ARG A 68 -54.17 -6.83 10.94
C ARG A 68 -55.15 -6.98 9.75
N LYS A 69 -55.25 -8.23 9.29
CA LYS A 69 -56.22 -8.86 8.33
C LYS A 69 -57.71 -8.59 8.66
N PRO A 70 -58.63 -8.89 7.71
CA PRO A 70 -59.29 -10.22 7.61
C PRO A 70 -59.26 -10.77 6.15
N GLU A 71 -59.14 -12.08 5.88
CA GLU A 71 -60.23 -13.09 5.67
C GLU A 71 -61.34 -12.58 4.70
N ASP A 72 -61.74 -13.26 3.61
CA ASP A 72 -62.24 -14.63 3.55
C ASP A 72 -62.52 -15.14 2.10
N ARG A 73 -62.61 -16.47 1.95
CA ARG A 73 -63.39 -17.31 0.97
C ARG A 73 -63.10 -17.43 -0.55
N ASN A 74 -62.59 -18.63 -0.90
CA ASN A 74 -63.18 -19.70 -1.72
C ASN A 74 -64.21 -19.37 -2.84
N TYR A 75 -64.00 -19.89 -4.07
CA TYR A 75 -65.03 -20.66 -4.81
C TYR A 75 -64.47 -21.54 -5.96
N ARG A 76 -64.73 -22.84 -5.82
CA ARG A 76 -64.96 -23.98 -6.76
C ARG A 76 -64.44 -24.01 -8.22
N GLN A 77 -63.61 -25.03 -8.40
CA GLN A 77 -63.61 -26.17 -9.35
C GLN A 77 -64.93 -26.57 -10.07
N TYR A 78 -64.85 -26.83 -11.39
CA TYR A 78 -65.50 -27.85 -12.25
C TYR A 78 -64.65 -27.90 -13.54
N GLY A 79 -64.34 -28.99 -14.26
CA GLY A 79 -64.77 -30.39 -14.27
C GLY A 79 -65.09 -30.82 -15.73
N LEU A 80 -64.46 -31.93 -16.20
CA LEU A 80 -64.82 -32.79 -17.36
C LEU A 80 -64.51 -32.22 -18.77
N THR A 81 -64.08 -32.97 -19.81
CA THR A 81 -64.08 -34.41 -20.19
C THR A 81 -63.12 -34.60 -21.39
N SER A 82 -62.32 -35.68 -21.47
CA SER A 82 -62.48 -36.86 -22.38
C SER A 82 -62.62 -36.52 -23.88
N ALA A 83 -61.94 -37.11 -24.88
CA ALA A 83 -61.50 -38.49 -25.03
C ALA A 83 -60.61 -38.70 -26.29
N LEU A 84 -59.80 -39.77 -26.24
CA LEU A 84 -59.54 -40.80 -27.28
C LEU A 84 -58.74 -40.51 -28.58
N MET A 85 -57.66 -41.31 -28.71
CA MET A 85 -57.16 -42.06 -29.91
C MET A 85 -56.55 -41.19 -31.02
N ASP A 86 -55.51 -41.57 -31.77
CA ASP A 86 -54.92 -42.86 -32.15
C ASP A 86 -53.48 -42.60 -32.69
N GLY A 87 -52.68 -43.66 -32.95
CA GLY A 87 -51.28 -43.64 -33.43
C GLY A 87 -51.04 -42.93 -34.77
N SER A 88 -49.86 -42.95 -35.41
CA SER A 88 -48.65 -43.78 -35.35
C SER A 88 -47.59 -43.13 -36.26
N ASP A 89 -46.33 -43.51 -36.05
CA ASP A 89 -45.22 -43.64 -37.02
C ASP A 89 -44.51 -42.44 -37.70
N GLU A 90 -43.21 -42.39 -37.38
CA GLU A 90 -42.00 -42.40 -38.24
C GLU A 90 -41.70 -41.30 -39.29
N ASP A 91 -40.46 -40.79 -39.12
CA ASP A 91 -39.40 -40.56 -40.11
C ASP A 91 -39.31 -39.30 -41.02
N ARG A 92 -38.12 -38.69 -40.89
CA ARG A 92 -37.22 -38.07 -41.90
C ARG A 92 -37.36 -36.60 -42.33
N ASP A 93 -36.26 -35.89 -42.03
CA ASP A 93 -35.43 -35.04 -42.89
C ASP A 93 -36.08 -34.07 -43.90
N ARG A 94 -35.85 -32.75 -43.70
CA ARG A 94 -34.94 -31.95 -44.56
C ARG A 94 -34.89 -30.46 -44.20
N ASP A 95 -33.68 -29.94 -44.35
CA ASP A 95 -33.27 -28.54 -44.42
C ASP A 95 -34.18 -27.60 -45.22
N LEU A 96 -34.35 -26.36 -44.75
CA LEU A 96 -33.67 -25.17 -45.30
C LEU A 96 -34.23 -23.87 -44.69
N MET A 97 -33.29 -23.03 -44.22
CA MET A 97 -33.26 -21.55 -44.27
C MET A 97 -34.54 -20.76 -43.96
N LEU A 98 -34.47 -19.93 -42.89
CA LEU A 98 -34.80 -18.49 -42.90
C LEU A 98 -34.43 -17.87 -41.53
N GLN A 99 -33.36 -17.09 -41.49
CA GLN A 99 -33.10 -16.03 -40.49
C GLN A 99 -33.68 -14.72 -41.06
N PRO A 100 -34.23 -13.80 -40.24
CA PRO A 100 -33.34 -12.75 -39.71
C PRO A 100 -33.76 -12.03 -38.39
N ILE A 101 -32.75 -11.44 -37.72
CA ILE A 101 -32.75 -10.14 -36.99
C ILE A 101 -33.58 -10.07 -35.67
N LEU A 102 -33.02 -10.04 -34.45
CA LEU A 102 -32.28 -8.92 -33.84
C LEU A 102 -31.28 -9.41 -32.75
N LYS A 103 -29.99 -9.17 -33.00
CA LYS A 103 -28.93 -9.15 -31.98
C LYS A 103 -28.81 -7.74 -31.39
N ARG A 104 -28.81 -7.60 -30.06
CA ARG A 104 -28.17 -6.46 -29.35
C ARG A 104 -27.37 -7.01 -28.17
N LYS A 105 -26.09 -7.33 -28.41
CA LYS A 105 -24.90 -6.54 -28.03
C LYS A 105 -24.69 -6.47 -26.50
N ARG A 106 -24.09 -7.51 -25.91
CA ARG A 106 -23.11 -7.31 -24.83
C ARG A 106 -21.74 -7.28 -25.49
N ALA A 107 -21.16 -6.08 -25.49
CA ALA A 107 -19.84 -5.84 -26.02
C ALA A 107 -18.80 -6.62 -25.19
N SER A 108 -17.96 -7.35 -25.91
CA SER A 108 -16.60 -7.65 -25.50
C SER A 108 -15.84 -6.33 -25.31
N ALA A 109 -15.53 -5.99 -24.07
CA ALA A 109 -14.32 -5.22 -23.76
C ALA A 109 -13.31 -6.31 -23.38
N GLY A 110 -12.34 -6.64 -24.21
CA GLY A 110 -11.36 -5.71 -24.76
C GLY A 110 -10.07 -6.11 -24.07
N SER A 111 -9.29 -6.93 -24.75
CA SER A 111 -7.92 -7.28 -24.36
C SER A 111 -7.16 -5.97 -24.18
N PHE A 112 -7.09 -5.49 -22.94
CA PHE A 112 -6.03 -4.56 -22.60
C PHE A 112 -4.77 -5.40 -22.64
N ASP A 113 -3.95 -5.16 -23.66
CA ASP A 113 -2.53 -5.48 -23.60
C ASP A 113 -2.01 -4.84 -22.31
N THR A 114 -1.94 -5.66 -21.26
CA THR A 114 -1.06 -5.42 -20.13
C THR A 114 0.34 -5.47 -20.71
N ILE A 115 0.80 -4.33 -21.20
CA ILE A 115 2.23 -4.05 -21.29
C ILE A 115 2.75 -4.33 -19.89
N SER A 116 3.40 -5.48 -19.74
CA SER A 116 3.96 -5.90 -18.48
C SER A 116 4.85 -4.77 -17.97
N LEU A 117 4.50 -4.20 -16.82
CA LEU A 117 5.26 -3.11 -16.17
C LEU A 117 6.73 -3.46 -15.93
N ASP A 118 7.10 -4.75 -16.01
CA ASP A 118 8.49 -5.21 -16.00
C ASP A 118 9.28 -4.75 -17.24
N HIS A 119 8.64 -4.42 -18.37
CA HIS A 119 9.32 -3.86 -19.56
C HIS A 119 9.81 -2.41 -19.36
N THR A 120 9.29 -1.69 -18.38
CA THR A 120 9.70 -0.29 -18.12
C THR A 120 11.16 -0.18 -17.67
N PHE A 121 11.79 -1.30 -17.29
CA PHE A 121 13.20 -1.39 -16.88
C PHE A 121 14.19 -1.69 -18.01
N VAL A 122 13.71 -1.87 -19.24
CA VAL A 122 14.60 -1.97 -20.40
C VAL A 122 15.18 -0.60 -20.77
N HIS A 123 14.57 0.49 -20.27
CA HIS A 123 15.13 1.84 -20.40
C HIS A 123 16.06 2.19 -19.23
N PRO A 124 17.32 2.57 -19.49
CA PRO A 124 18.23 3.00 -18.44
C PRO A 124 17.68 4.26 -17.76
N LEU A 125 17.92 4.43 -16.45
CA LEU A 125 17.49 5.61 -15.67
C LEU A 125 17.95 6.94 -16.29
N SER A 126 19.02 6.91 -17.08
CA SER A 126 19.50 8.01 -17.90
C SER A 126 18.46 8.50 -18.91
N GLY A 127 17.65 7.62 -19.49
CA GLY A 127 16.55 7.99 -20.39
C GLY A 127 15.41 8.74 -19.68
N LEU A 128 15.31 8.62 -18.36
CA LEU A 128 14.37 9.38 -17.53
C LEU A 128 15.02 10.58 -16.83
N ASN A 129 16.30 10.86 -17.10
CA ASN A 129 17.12 11.85 -16.40
C ASN A 129 17.11 11.68 -14.87
N LEU A 130 16.96 10.45 -14.39
CA LEU A 130 16.93 10.15 -12.97
C LEU A 130 18.34 9.85 -12.45
N VAL A 131 18.77 10.63 -11.46
CA VAL A 131 20.03 10.43 -10.73
C VAL A 131 19.87 9.38 -9.62
N MET A 132 18.62 9.04 -9.26
CA MET A 132 18.26 8.15 -8.15
C MET A 132 17.15 7.19 -8.60
N GLY A 133 16.83 6.18 -7.76
CA GLY A 133 15.75 5.24 -8.05
C GLY A 133 14.34 5.86 -8.13
N TYR A 134 14.14 7.10 -7.65
CA TYR A 134 12.84 7.79 -7.63
C TYR A 134 13.00 9.28 -8.00
N ASN A 135 11.95 9.86 -8.59
CA ASN A 135 11.86 11.29 -8.88
C ASN A 135 11.35 12.08 -7.66
N THR A 136 12.23 12.31 -6.69
CA THR A 136 11.86 12.96 -5.42
C THR A 136 11.97 14.48 -5.49
N SER A 137 11.00 15.19 -4.91
CA SER A 137 11.03 16.65 -4.75
C SER A 137 11.81 17.06 -3.49
N LEU A 138 11.91 18.37 -3.25
CA LEU A 138 12.36 18.91 -1.97
C LEU A 138 11.46 18.42 -0.81
N PRO A 139 12.00 18.31 0.41
CA PRO A 139 11.25 17.84 1.56
C PRO A 139 10.08 18.77 1.90
N LYS A 140 8.89 18.19 2.11
CA LYS A 140 7.66 18.93 2.48
C LYS A 140 7.17 18.55 3.87
N SER A 141 7.29 17.28 4.25
CA SER A 141 6.88 16.75 5.56
C SER A 141 8.03 16.71 6.56
N ARG A 142 7.74 16.53 7.86
CA ARG A 142 8.80 16.35 8.86
C ARG A 142 9.61 15.09 8.58
N LEU A 143 8.97 14.00 8.18
CA LEU A 143 9.67 12.76 7.84
C LEU A 143 10.54 12.92 6.58
N ASP A 144 10.13 13.74 5.61
CA ASP A 144 10.92 14.01 4.40
C ASP A 144 12.27 14.63 4.74
N PHE A 145 12.34 15.52 5.75
CA PHE A 145 13.61 16.10 6.19
C PHE A 145 14.56 15.01 6.70
N TYR A 146 14.06 14.05 7.47
CA TYR A 146 14.86 12.90 7.93
C TYR A 146 15.31 12.03 6.75
N ILE A 147 14.39 11.64 5.86
CA ILE A 147 14.72 10.81 4.70
C ILE A 147 15.76 11.50 3.81
N THR A 148 15.62 12.82 3.59
CA THR A 148 16.55 13.63 2.80
C THR A 148 17.93 13.72 3.46
N ALA A 149 17.99 13.96 4.77
CA ALA A 149 19.25 14.02 5.51
C ALA A 149 19.99 12.66 5.51
N MET A 150 19.25 11.56 5.72
CA MET A 150 19.78 10.21 5.60
C MET A 150 20.37 9.97 4.21
N ARG A 151 19.62 10.30 3.15
CA ARG A 151 20.08 10.18 1.76
C ARG A 151 21.36 10.97 1.52
N GLN A 152 21.45 12.22 1.98
CA GLN A 152 22.64 13.06 1.79
C GLN A 152 23.87 12.42 2.45
N LEU A 153 23.74 11.89 3.67
CA LEU A 153 24.84 11.23 4.37
C LEU A 153 25.29 9.94 3.66
N ILE A 154 24.34 9.09 3.26
CA ILE A 154 24.62 7.85 2.53
C ILE A 154 25.32 8.15 1.20
N ARG A 155 24.84 9.14 0.45
CA ARG A 155 25.45 9.56 -0.81
C ARG A 155 26.86 10.11 -0.61
N GLY A 156 27.05 11.00 0.37
CA GLY A 156 28.37 11.54 0.71
C GLY A 156 29.38 10.46 1.06
N SER A 157 28.94 9.35 1.68
CA SER A 157 29.80 8.18 1.89
C SER A 157 30.13 7.44 0.60
N SER A 158 29.14 7.24 -0.27
CA SER A 158 29.29 6.50 -1.53
C SER A 158 30.17 7.20 -2.57
N GLU A 159 30.15 8.54 -2.59
CA GLU A 159 30.94 9.36 -3.51
C GLU A 159 32.44 9.33 -3.14
N ARG A 160 32.76 9.15 -1.84
CA ARG A 160 34.15 9.03 -1.36
C ARG A 160 34.71 7.62 -1.53
N ARG A 161 33.85 6.61 -1.44
CA ARG A 161 34.25 5.21 -1.46
C ARG A 161 33.14 4.34 -2.03
N ALA A 162 33.49 3.50 -2.99
CA ALA A 162 32.60 2.45 -3.45
C ALA A 162 32.21 1.53 -2.28
N LEU A 163 30.92 1.58 -1.90
CA LEU A 163 30.37 0.75 -0.82
C LEU A 163 30.04 -0.64 -1.38
N ALA A 164 30.58 -1.69 -0.76
CA ALA A 164 30.18 -3.06 -1.07
C ALA A 164 28.70 -3.30 -0.69
N GLY A 165 28.05 -4.28 -1.32
CA GLY A 165 26.61 -4.53 -1.15
C GLY A 165 26.16 -4.76 0.30
N ASP A 166 26.96 -5.45 1.11
CA ASP A 166 26.64 -5.67 2.54
C ASP A 166 26.71 -4.37 3.34
N LEU A 167 27.67 -3.51 3.01
CA LEU A 167 27.82 -2.20 3.64
C LEU A 167 26.70 -1.24 3.21
N GLN A 168 26.33 -1.24 1.92
CA GLN A 168 25.16 -0.50 1.41
C GLN A 168 23.89 -0.87 2.17
N ARG A 169 23.68 -2.17 2.41
CA ARG A 169 22.55 -2.66 3.21
C ARG A 169 22.65 -2.22 4.66
N ALA A 170 23.82 -2.33 5.29
CA ALA A 170 24.01 -1.95 6.69
C ALA A 170 23.74 -0.44 6.92
N VAL A 171 24.30 0.44 6.08
CA VAL A 171 24.07 1.88 6.20
C VAL A 171 22.61 2.26 5.91
N SER A 172 21.96 1.59 4.95
CA SER A 172 20.55 1.82 4.65
C SER A 172 19.64 1.36 5.80
N ALA A 173 19.94 0.21 6.42
CA ALA A 173 19.19 -0.28 7.58
C ALA A 173 19.34 0.65 8.79
N GLU A 174 20.57 1.11 9.08
CA GLU A 174 20.81 2.09 10.15
C GLU A 174 20.09 3.40 9.87
N GLY A 175 20.13 3.89 8.63
CA GLY A 175 19.42 5.09 8.20
C GLY A 175 17.91 4.97 8.43
N VAL A 176 17.29 3.89 7.94
CA VAL A 176 15.85 3.62 8.09
C VAL A 176 15.44 3.57 9.57
N LEU A 177 16.20 2.86 10.40
CA LEU A 177 15.97 2.78 11.84
C LEU A 177 16.11 4.15 12.50
N TRP A 178 17.12 4.93 12.11
CA TRP A 178 17.33 6.28 12.60
C TRP A 178 16.16 7.20 12.26
N VAL A 179 15.67 7.19 11.02
CA VAL A 179 14.52 8.00 10.60
C VAL A 179 13.33 7.72 11.52
N VAL A 180 12.96 6.45 11.73
CA VAL A 180 11.80 6.13 12.56
C VAL A 180 12.04 6.44 14.04
N ARG A 181 13.19 6.06 14.60
CA ARG A 181 13.47 6.24 16.04
C ARG A 181 13.60 7.70 16.44
N GLU A 182 14.10 8.54 15.55
CA GLU A 182 14.32 9.96 15.84
C GLU A 182 13.14 10.82 15.42
N ALA A 183 12.49 10.51 14.30
CA ALA A 183 11.34 11.28 13.83
C ALA A 183 10.04 10.83 14.51
N TRP A 184 9.80 9.53 14.67
CA TRP A 184 8.50 9.02 15.10
C TRP A 184 8.58 7.77 15.99
N PRO A 185 9.24 7.85 17.16
CA PRO A 185 9.49 6.69 18.03
C PRO A 185 8.21 5.98 18.48
N ALA A 186 7.10 6.70 18.64
CA ALA A 186 5.81 6.11 19.01
C ALA A 186 5.32 5.07 17.99
N ALA A 187 5.64 5.24 16.71
CA ALA A 187 5.25 4.36 15.61
C ALA A 187 6.20 3.15 15.41
N GLU A 188 7.36 3.07 16.08
CA GLU A 188 8.35 2.00 15.86
C GLU A 188 7.74 0.61 16.02
N GLY A 189 6.95 0.40 17.08
CA GLY A 189 6.31 -0.90 17.33
C GLY A 189 5.36 -1.33 16.22
N TYR A 190 4.70 -0.38 15.55
CA TYR A 190 3.82 -0.65 14.43
C TYR A 190 4.61 -0.99 13.16
N TRP A 191 5.64 -0.20 12.83
CA TRP A 191 6.48 -0.48 11.67
C TRP A 191 7.24 -1.79 11.80
N ASN A 192 7.62 -2.16 13.02
CA ASN A 192 8.19 -3.46 13.31
C ASN A 192 7.17 -4.57 13.12
N LEU A 193 6.00 -4.50 13.79
CA LEU A 193 4.97 -5.55 13.73
C LEU A 193 4.46 -5.83 12.31
N THR A 194 4.39 -4.80 11.48
CA THR A 194 3.95 -4.90 10.08
C THR A 194 5.05 -5.34 9.11
N ALA A 195 6.25 -5.61 9.62
CA ALA A 195 7.49 -5.84 8.85
C ALA A 195 7.84 -4.72 7.85
N THR A 196 7.19 -3.55 7.97
CA THR A 196 7.31 -2.41 7.06
C THR A 196 8.73 -1.86 6.98
N PHE A 197 9.52 -1.99 8.03
CA PHE A 197 10.95 -1.68 7.99
C PHE A 197 11.72 -2.38 6.87
N ARG A 198 11.34 -3.61 6.49
CA ARG A 198 11.95 -4.29 5.35
C ARG A 198 11.58 -3.63 4.03
N GLY A 199 10.33 -3.20 3.89
CA GLY A 199 9.87 -2.41 2.75
C GLY A 199 10.67 -1.11 2.62
N PHE A 200 10.82 -0.38 3.73
CA PHE A 200 11.64 0.84 3.79
C PHE A 200 13.09 0.56 3.39
N LEU A 201 13.71 -0.49 3.95
CA LEU A 201 15.08 -0.87 3.60
C LEU A 201 15.25 -1.12 2.10
N HIS A 202 14.34 -1.88 1.47
CA HIS A 202 14.42 -2.17 0.04
C HIS A 202 14.15 -0.91 -0.80
N ALA A 203 13.20 -0.06 -0.38
CA ALA A 203 12.95 1.23 -1.01
C ALA A 203 14.18 2.14 -0.94
N GLU A 204 14.87 2.22 0.20
CA GLU A 204 16.09 3.01 0.36
C GLU A 204 17.27 2.46 -0.40
N LEU A 205 17.43 1.14 -0.46
CA LEU A 205 18.47 0.50 -1.28
C LEU A 205 18.28 0.84 -2.75
N TRP A 206 17.05 0.73 -3.26
CA TRP A 206 16.74 1.12 -4.63
C TRP A 206 16.93 2.63 -4.84
N ARG A 207 16.47 3.46 -3.91
CA ARG A 207 16.62 4.92 -4.01
C ARG A 207 18.08 5.32 -4.12
N ASN A 208 18.91 4.85 -3.19
CA ASN A 208 20.30 5.32 -3.00
C ASN A 208 21.32 4.56 -3.85
N PHE A 209 21.05 3.30 -4.21
CA PHE A 209 21.93 2.44 -5.00
C PHE A 209 21.13 1.77 -6.12
N PRO A 210 20.57 2.54 -7.07
CA PRO A 210 19.72 1.99 -8.12
C PRO A 210 20.51 1.06 -9.03
N CYS A 211 20.13 -0.22 -9.03
CA CYS A 211 20.66 -1.24 -9.93
C CYS A 211 19.64 -2.37 -10.07
N GLU A 212 19.84 -3.26 -11.05
CA GLU A 212 18.98 -4.43 -11.28
C GLU A 212 18.81 -5.26 -10.00
N ARG A 213 19.88 -5.42 -9.22
CA ARG A 213 19.85 -6.16 -7.95
C ARG A 213 18.94 -5.49 -6.92
N SER A 214 19.07 -4.19 -6.68
CA SER A 214 18.24 -3.49 -5.69
C SER A 214 16.78 -3.39 -6.14
N TYR A 215 16.52 -3.26 -7.45
CA TYR A 215 15.17 -3.32 -8.00
C TYR A 215 14.50 -4.69 -7.80
N ARG A 216 15.19 -5.78 -8.16
CA ARG A 216 14.67 -7.15 -7.99
C ARG A 216 14.38 -7.51 -6.54
N GLN A 217 15.04 -6.85 -5.60
CA GLN A 217 14.82 -7.04 -4.17
C GLN A 217 13.61 -6.28 -3.63
N LEU A 218 13.02 -5.35 -4.39
CA LEU A 218 11.80 -4.67 -3.98
C LEU A 218 10.63 -5.66 -3.94
N PRO A 219 9.91 -5.74 -2.80
CA PRO A 219 8.61 -6.39 -2.78
C PRO A 219 7.67 -5.76 -3.82
N ALA A 220 6.72 -6.55 -4.35
CA ALA A 220 5.79 -6.09 -5.38
C ALA A 220 5.06 -4.79 -4.95
N ALA A 221 4.56 -4.76 -3.72
CA ALA A 221 3.96 -3.59 -3.06
C ALA A 221 4.82 -2.30 -3.09
N TYR A 222 6.15 -2.43 -3.13
CA TYR A 222 7.09 -1.29 -3.07
C TYR A 222 7.71 -0.94 -4.43
N ARG A 223 7.48 -1.73 -5.48
CA ARG A 223 8.03 -1.42 -6.81
C ARG A 223 7.60 -0.02 -7.27
N PRO A 224 8.51 0.80 -7.82
CA PRO A 224 8.18 2.12 -8.34
C PRO A 224 7.01 2.08 -9.32
N THR A 225 6.03 2.94 -9.11
CA THR A 225 4.98 3.22 -10.08
C THR A 225 5.48 4.21 -11.13
N ARG A 226 4.74 4.34 -12.23
CA ARG A 226 5.04 5.35 -13.26
C ARG A 226 4.97 6.77 -12.69
N ALA A 227 4.04 7.06 -11.78
CA ALA A 227 3.93 8.38 -11.17
C ALA A 227 5.18 8.71 -10.33
N GLN A 228 5.71 7.76 -9.56
CA GLN A 228 6.93 7.94 -8.76
C GLN A 228 8.18 8.20 -9.61
N LEU A 229 8.21 7.68 -10.85
CA LEU A 229 9.33 7.93 -11.77
C LEU A 229 9.16 9.22 -12.58
N ALA A 230 7.93 9.62 -12.88
CA ALA A 230 7.65 10.75 -13.78
C ALA A 230 7.40 12.08 -13.06
N ILE A 231 6.83 12.06 -11.85
CA ILE A 231 6.36 13.26 -11.16
C ILE A 231 7.21 13.49 -9.90
N PRO A 232 7.82 14.69 -9.74
CA PRO A 232 8.47 15.05 -8.48
C PRO A 232 7.51 14.93 -7.30
N HIS A 233 7.89 14.17 -6.28
CA HIS A 233 7.02 13.91 -5.13
C HIS A 233 7.77 13.78 -3.81
N SER A 234 7.03 13.86 -2.70
CA SER A 234 7.56 13.67 -1.36
C SER A 234 8.17 12.26 -1.19
N PRO A 235 9.43 12.13 -0.75
CA PRO A 235 10.10 10.83 -0.60
C PRO A 235 9.44 9.92 0.45
N MET A 236 8.64 10.46 1.38
CA MET A 236 7.85 9.64 2.29
C MET A 236 6.78 8.83 1.56
N ILE A 237 6.25 9.27 0.42
CA ILE A 237 5.21 8.50 -0.32
C ILE A 237 5.73 7.12 -0.77
N ASP A 238 7.03 7.01 -1.07
CA ASP A 238 7.67 5.74 -1.44
C ASP A 238 7.57 4.66 -0.36
N TRP A 239 7.31 5.07 0.89
CA TRP A 239 7.17 4.18 2.05
C TRP A 239 5.77 3.57 2.19
N MET A 240 4.81 3.91 1.32
CA MET A 240 3.49 3.28 1.33
C MET A 240 3.48 1.97 0.51
N PRO A 241 2.95 0.86 1.03
CA PRO A 241 2.90 -0.43 0.31
C PRO A 241 1.73 -0.54 -0.69
N TRP A 242 1.03 0.56 -0.99
CA TRP A 242 -0.16 0.56 -1.84
C TRP A 242 0.10 1.39 -3.11
N PRO A 243 0.41 0.77 -4.26
CA PRO A 243 0.77 1.50 -5.48
C PRO A 243 -0.32 2.48 -5.93
N ASP A 244 -1.59 2.09 -5.90
CA ASP A 244 -2.69 2.97 -6.32
C ASP A 244 -2.87 4.16 -5.36
N VAL A 245 -2.71 3.94 -4.06
CA VAL A 245 -2.77 5.03 -3.07
C VAL A 245 -1.56 5.96 -3.21
N ARG A 246 -0.36 5.45 -3.54
CA ARG A 246 0.83 6.27 -3.83
C ARG A 246 0.58 7.18 -5.03
N ASP A 247 0.05 6.66 -6.13
CA ASP A 247 -0.23 7.45 -7.34
C ASP A 247 -1.22 8.57 -7.04
N MET A 248 -2.26 8.28 -6.24
CA MET A 248 -3.23 9.28 -5.81
C MET A 248 -2.63 10.29 -4.82
N ALA A 249 -1.77 9.85 -3.90
CA ALA A 249 -1.06 10.72 -2.97
C ALA A 249 -0.13 11.67 -3.74
N ILE A 250 0.58 11.20 -4.77
CA ILE A 250 1.42 12.03 -5.65
C ILE A 250 0.57 13.07 -6.39
N LYS A 251 -0.60 12.66 -6.89
CA LYS A 251 -1.53 13.55 -7.59
C LYS A 251 -2.08 14.66 -6.69
N PHE A 252 -2.34 14.36 -5.42
CA PHE A 252 -2.96 15.28 -4.47
C PHE A 252 -1.99 15.82 -3.40
N GLN A 253 -0.68 15.60 -3.56
CA GLN A 253 0.34 15.88 -2.53
C GLN A 253 0.38 17.34 -2.04
N ASP A 254 -0.07 18.29 -2.85
CA ASP A 254 -0.09 19.71 -2.50
C ASP A 254 -1.38 20.13 -1.75
N GLN A 255 -2.34 19.22 -1.61
CA GLN A 255 -3.63 19.42 -0.95
C GLN A 255 -3.77 18.65 0.36
N ILE A 256 -2.82 17.76 0.67
CA ILE A 256 -2.88 16.86 1.82
C ILE A 256 -1.66 17.09 2.73
N ASP A 257 -1.89 17.05 4.04
CA ASP A 257 -0.80 16.95 5.01
C ASP A 257 -0.31 15.51 5.04
N LEU A 258 0.91 15.29 4.53
CA LEU A 258 1.47 13.94 4.43
C LEU A 258 1.81 13.32 5.79
N ASP A 259 2.18 14.13 6.80
CA ASP A 259 2.44 13.61 8.14
C ASP A 259 1.12 13.10 8.77
N ASP A 260 0.02 13.84 8.58
CA ASP A 260 -1.31 13.40 9.02
C ASP A 260 -1.83 12.21 8.22
N LEU A 261 -1.61 12.18 6.90
CA LEU A 261 -1.96 11.03 6.06
C LEU A 261 -1.36 9.72 6.59
N PHE A 262 -0.07 9.72 6.90
CA PHE A 262 0.60 8.54 7.47
C PHE A 262 0.07 8.21 8.86
N ARG A 263 -0.22 9.22 9.69
CA ARG A 263 -0.81 9.01 11.02
C ARG A 263 -2.16 8.31 10.91
N VAL A 264 -3.02 8.77 10.00
CA VAL A 264 -4.33 8.17 9.74
C VAL A 264 -4.20 6.77 9.13
N ALA A 265 -3.22 6.54 8.25
CA ALA A 265 -2.94 5.21 7.71
C ALA A 265 -2.54 4.21 8.81
N ILE A 266 -1.66 4.60 9.74
CA ILE A 266 -1.26 3.76 10.89
C ILE A 266 -2.50 3.34 11.70
N HIS A 267 -3.40 4.27 11.98
CA HIS A 267 -4.62 4.02 12.74
C HIS A 267 -5.63 3.13 12.03
N ASN A 268 -5.60 3.08 10.70
CA ASN A 268 -6.61 2.38 9.92
C ASN A 268 -6.07 1.13 9.21
N LEU A 269 -4.80 0.76 9.40
CA LEU A 269 -4.29 -0.49 8.87
C LEU A 269 -4.95 -1.69 9.58
N VAL A 270 -5.55 -2.57 8.80
CA VAL A 270 -6.23 -3.79 9.25
C VAL A 270 -5.29 -4.99 9.15
N ALA A 271 -5.24 -5.80 10.20
CA ALA A 271 -4.55 -7.09 10.18
C ALA A 271 -5.24 -8.02 9.19
N HIS A 272 -4.49 -8.65 8.28
CA HIS A 272 -5.07 -9.61 7.36
C HIS A 272 -5.36 -10.95 8.07
N ARG A 273 -6.11 -11.86 7.43
CA ARG A 273 -6.36 -13.22 7.93
C ARG A 273 -5.95 -14.28 6.92
N LYS A 274 -5.10 -15.22 7.32
CA LYS A 274 -4.68 -16.34 6.47
C LYS A 274 -5.90 -17.24 6.19
N GLY A 275 -6.24 -17.46 4.91
CA GLY A 275 -7.13 -18.56 4.51
C GLY A 275 -8.44 -18.22 3.77
N ARG A 276 -8.71 -16.97 3.37
CA ARG A 276 -9.90 -16.64 2.55
C ARG A 276 -9.81 -16.98 1.05
N GLY A 277 -8.95 -17.92 0.67
CA GLY A 277 -8.83 -18.40 -0.72
C GLY A 277 -9.79 -19.54 -1.11
N LYS A 278 -10.53 -20.14 -0.16
CA LYS A 278 -11.55 -21.15 -0.47
C LYS A 278 -12.86 -20.75 0.18
N ARG A 279 -13.67 -20.02 -0.59
CA ARG A 279 -15.13 -19.95 -0.41
C ARG A 279 -15.64 -21.38 -0.23
N ARG A 280 -15.84 -21.82 1.01
CA ARG A 280 -16.53 -23.07 1.33
C ARG A 280 -17.91 -22.93 0.69
N LYS A 281 -18.11 -23.57 -0.47
CA LYS A 281 -19.45 -23.94 -0.90
C LYS A 281 -20.01 -24.76 0.26
N SER A 282 -21.03 -24.19 0.89
CA SER A 282 -21.81 -24.76 1.97
C SER A 282 -22.01 -26.27 1.79
N PHE A 283 -21.33 -27.07 2.61
CA PHE A 283 -21.83 -28.39 2.95
C PHE A 283 -22.85 -28.18 4.05
N ARG A 284 -24.12 -28.23 3.66
CA ARG A 284 -25.27 -28.35 4.55
C ARG A 284 -25.24 -29.81 5.03
N GLY A 285 -24.86 -30.03 6.27
CA GLY A 285 -24.80 -31.35 6.89
C GLY A 285 -25.12 -31.22 8.37
N ASP A 286 -26.28 -31.74 8.74
CA ASP A 286 -26.82 -31.81 10.10
C ASP A 286 -25.82 -32.41 11.10
N ALA A 287 -25.64 -31.76 12.25
CA ALA A 287 -25.28 -32.43 13.50
C ALA A 287 -25.40 -31.50 14.73
N ILE A 288 -26.46 -31.74 15.51
CA ILE A 288 -26.53 -31.79 16.98
C ILE A 288 -25.86 -30.63 17.75
N GLU A 289 -26.75 -29.77 18.26
CA GLU A 289 -26.48 -28.68 19.19
C GLU A 289 -25.94 -29.17 20.54
N THR A 290 -24.77 -28.66 20.93
CA THR A 290 -24.37 -28.55 22.33
C THR A 290 -24.10 -27.08 22.62
N PRO A 291 -24.70 -26.47 23.67
CA PRO A 291 -24.55 -25.05 23.93
C PRO A 291 -23.24 -24.82 24.69
N LYS A 292 -22.13 -24.63 23.96
CA LYS A 292 -20.98 -23.90 24.48
C LYS A 292 -21.11 -22.46 24.03
N LEU A 293 -21.10 -21.55 25.00
CA LEU A 293 -21.04 -20.11 24.85
C LEU A 293 -19.66 -19.69 24.31
N VAL A 294 -19.30 -20.17 23.12
CA VAL A 294 -18.21 -19.63 22.33
C VAL A 294 -18.91 -18.62 21.43
N GLU A 295 -18.67 -17.32 21.64
CA GLU A 295 -19.01 -16.31 20.63
C GLU A 295 -18.52 -16.86 19.29
N GLU A 296 -19.43 -17.22 18.39
CA GLU A 296 -19.08 -17.61 17.03
C GLU A 296 -18.30 -16.43 16.47
N VAL A 297 -16.99 -16.61 16.35
CA VAL A 297 -16.10 -15.60 15.80
C VAL A 297 -16.55 -15.39 14.37
N SER A 298 -17.28 -14.30 14.12
CA SER A 298 -17.75 -13.96 12.79
C SER A 298 -16.56 -13.94 11.85
N ASP A 299 -16.62 -14.82 10.85
CA ASP A 299 -15.58 -15.05 9.88
C ASP A 299 -15.26 -13.82 9.02
N GLU A 300 -15.95 -12.69 9.22
CA GLU A 300 -15.82 -11.40 8.52
C GLU A 300 -15.17 -10.29 9.36
N THR A 301 -14.72 -10.60 10.58
CA THR A 301 -14.10 -9.60 11.46
C THR A 301 -12.58 -9.68 11.49
N SER A 302 -11.93 -8.52 11.67
CA SER A 302 -10.50 -8.38 11.95
C SER A 302 -10.24 -7.18 12.88
N PHE A 303 -8.97 -6.85 13.14
CA PHE A 303 -8.55 -5.81 14.07
C PHE A 303 -7.60 -4.83 13.38
N ARG A 304 -7.55 -3.58 13.86
CA ARG A 304 -6.50 -2.65 13.46
C ARG A 304 -5.17 -3.09 14.07
N VAL A 305 -4.11 -3.00 13.28
CA VAL A 305 -2.76 -3.38 13.74
C VAL A 305 -2.29 -2.46 14.86
N TRP A 306 -2.60 -1.17 14.78
CA TRP A 306 -2.28 -0.22 15.83
C TRP A 306 -2.91 -0.59 17.19
N ASP A 307 -4.16 -1.07 17.19
CA ASP A 307 -4.81 -1.51 18.43
C ASP A 307 -4.07 -2.69 19.07
N VAL A 308 -3.62 -3.64 18.26
CA VAL A 308 -2.80 -4.78 18.72
C VAL A 308 -1.45 -4.30 19.29
N VAL A 309 -0.81 -3.30 18.66
CA VAL A 309 0.45 -2.70 19.16
C VAL A 309 0.24 -2.02 20.52
N CYS A 310 -0.86 -1.28 20.69
CA CYS A 310 -1.19 -0.64 21.95
C CYS A 310 -1.42 -1.65 23.08
N LEU A 311 -2.13 -2.74 22.80
CA LEU A 311 -2.33 -3.82 23.77
C LEU A 311 -1.00 -4.49 24.15
N GLU A 312 -0.13 -4.76 23.17
CA GLU A 312 1.19 -5.37 23.45
C GLU A 312 2.03 -4.44 24.33
N LYS A 313 2.02 -3.13 24.06
CA LYS A 313 2.74 -2.13 24.88
C LYS A 313 2.18 -2.01 26.30
N ALA A 314 0.87 -2.15 26.47
CA ALA A 314 0.24 -2.08 27.79
C ALA A 314 0.53 -3.33 28.65
N SER A 315 0.75 -4.48 28.02
CA SER A 315 0.95 -5.77 28.70
C SER A 315 2.41 -6.24 28.78
N SER A 316 3.32 -5.66 27.99
CA SER A 316 4.73 -6.06 27.92
C SER A 316 5.66 -4.99 28.50
N THR A 317 6.68 -5.42 29.23
CA THR A 317 7.77 -4.55 29.69
C THR A 317 8.81 -4.28 28.59
N ASN A 318 8.82 -5.08 27.52
CA ASN A 318 9.79 -4.97 26.44
C ASN A 318 9.14 -4.33 25.20
N PRO A 319 9.69 -3.22 24.67
CA PRO A 319 9.14 -2.55 23.50
C PRO A 319 9.26 -3.43 22.24
N LEU A 320 8.28 -3.35 21.34
CA LEU A 320 8.32 -3.94 19.99
C LEU A 320 9.36 -3.24 19.09
N ALA A 321 10.56 -2.96 19.60
CA ALA A 321 11.65 -2.33 18.88
C ALA A 321 12.19 -3.25 17.77
N ALA A 322 12.61 -2.63 16.66
CA ALA A 322 13.18 -3.36 15.54
C ALA A 322 14.66 -3.72 15.78
N GLU A 323 15.08 -4.89 15.30
CA GLU A 323 16.48 -5.31 15.37
C GLU A 323 17.36 -4.47 14.43
N PRO A 324 18.64 -4.20 14.78
CA PRO A 324 19.54 -3.36 13.97
C PRO A 324 19.70 -3.80 12.51
N ASP A 325 19.59 -5.11 12.23
CA ASP A 325 19.83 -5.67 10.90
C ASP A 325 18.56 -5.78 10.04
N LEU A 326 17.39 -5.51 10.63
CA LEU A 326 16.07 -5.66 10.01
C LEU A 326 15.81 -7.04 9.38
N LYS A 327 16.49 -8.10 9.86
CA LYS A 327 16.35 -9.46 9.30
C LYS A 327 15.29 -10.27 10.03
N THR A 328 15.12 -10.06 11.33
CA THR A 328 14.21 -10.85 12.15
C THR A 328 12.75 -10.47 11.90
N ARG A 329 11.85 -11.46 11.93
CA ARG A 329 10.41 -11.19 11.87
C ARG A 329 9.91 -10.70 13.24
N PRO A 330 9.02 -9.71 13.29
CA PRO A 330 8.40 -9.30 14.55
C PRO A 330 7.57 -10.46 15.11
N VAL A 331 7.53 -10.59 16.44
CA VAL A 331 6.71 -11.58 17.12
C VAL A 331 6.02 -10.91 18.30
N LEU A 332 4.70 -11.09 18.40
CA LEU A 332 3.91 -10.73 19.58
C LEU A 332 4.41 -11.54 20.78
N ARG A 333 4.74 -10.88 21.89
CA ARG A 333 5.38 -11.54 23.03
C ARG A 333 4.34 -11.99 24.04
N THR A 334 3.29 -11.20 24.23
CA THR A 334 2.22 -11.50 25.20
C THR A 334 1.45 -12.78 24.81
N PRO A 335 1.21 -13.72 25.74
CA PRO A 335 0.46 -14.95 25.48
C PRO A 335 -0.94 -14.71 24.93
N GLU A 336 -1.62 -13.67 25.42
CA GLU A 336 -2.99 -13.30 25.06
C GLU A 336 -3.07 -12.84 23.60
N LEU A 337 -2.16 -11.96 23.16
CA LEU A 337 -2.16 -11.51 21.77
C LEU A 337 -1.67 -12.59 20.81
N ARG A 338 -0.79 -13.50 21.26
CA ARG A 338 -0.46 -14.71 20.49
C ARG A 338 -1.67 -15.64 20.36
N ALA A 339 -2.49 -15.78 21.41
CA ALA A 339 -3.73 -16.56 21.34
C ALA A 339 -4.75 -15.89 20.40
N LEU A 340 -4.90 -14.56 20.48
CA LEU A 340 -5.75 -13.79 19.57
C LEU A 340 -5.32 -13.95 18.11
N SER A 341 -4.02 -13.77 17.83
CA SER A 341 -3.46 -13.93 16.49
C SER A 341 -3.73 -15.34 15.94
N ARG A 342 -3.60 -16.38 16.76
CA ARG A 342 -3.96 -17.76 16.35
C ARG A 342 -5.46 -17.95 16.15
N ALA A 343 -6.30 -17.44 17.04
CA ALA A 343 -7.76 -17.63 16.98
C ALA A 343 -8.36 -16.98 15.73
N TYR A 344 -7.83 -15.83 15.31
CA TYR A 344 -8.29 -15.12 14.11
C TYR A 344 -7.41 -15.38 12.88
N ASN A 345 -6.34 -16.18 13.00
CA ASN A 345 -5.33 -16.36 11.95
C ASN A 345 -4.76 -15.03 11.41
N LEU A 346 -4.48 -14.10 12.31
CA LEU A 346 -4.01 -12.75 11.96
C LEU A 346 -2.62 -12.79 11.32
N GLU A 347 -2.45 -12.01 10.26
CA GLU A 347 -1.20 -11.78 9.55
C GLU A 347 -0.92 -10.28 9.50
N PHE A 348 0.30 -9.91 9.89
CA PHE A 348 0.74 -8.52 9.99
C PHE A 348 1.90 -8.22 9.04
N ASP A 349 2.72 -9.23 8.72
CA ASP A 349 4.06 -9.10 8.14
C ASP A 349 4.14 -9.32 6.62
N GLU A 350 3.00 -9.39 5.93
CA GLU A 350 2.92 -9.60 4.48
C GLU A 350 2.36 -8.37 3.76
N PHE A 351 3.18 -7.69 2.96
CA PHE A 351 2.86 -6.37 2.39
C PHE A 351 1.64 -6.40 1.48
N ASP A 352 1.52 -7.43 0.64
CA ASP A 352 0.45 -7.52 -0.35
C ASP A 352 -0.94 -7.71 0.31
N THR A 353 -0.94 -8.12 1.58
CA THR A 353 -2.15 -8.36 2.36
C THR A 353 -2.59 -7.17 3.22
N GLN A 354 -1.73 -6.16 3.38
CA GLN A 354 -2.02 -4.96 4.15
C GLN A 354 -3.14 -4.16 3.49
N LYS A 355 -4.21 -3.91 4.23
CA LYS A 355 -5.39 -3.15 3.76
C LYS A 355 -5.80 -2.08 4.77
N LEU A 356 -6.45 -1.05 4.29
CA LEU A 356 -6.94 0.09 5.05
C LEU A 356 -8.45 -0.04 5.31
N ASP A 357 -8.86 0.27 6.53
CA ASP A 357 -10.26 0.38 6.93
C ASP A 357 -10.96 1.59 6.29
N ASP A 358 -12.29 1.57 6.24
CA ASP A 358 -13.11 2.62 5.62
C ASP A 358 -12.82 4.01 6.23
N GLY A 359 -12.49 4.07 7.52
CA GLY A 359 -12.15 5.31 8.21
C GLY A 359 -10.96 6.07 7.59
N PHE A 360 -10.04 5.40 6.90
CA PHE A 360 -8.98 6.06 6.14
C PHE A 360 -9.55 6.82 4.93
N PHE A 361 -10.43 6.18 4.17
CA PHE A 361 -11.00 6.76 2.96
C PHE A 361 -12.12 7.77 3.25
N GLU A 362 -12.77 7.68 4.41
CA GLU A 362 -13.64 8.75 4.89
C GLU A 362 -12.85 10.02 5.18
N ALA A 363 -11.64 9.91 5.74
CA ALA A 363 -10.75 11.04 6.00
C ALA A 363 -10.09 11.57 4.71
N TYR A 364 -9.73 10.68 3.79
CA TYR A 364 -9.09 11.01 2.51
C TYR A 364 -9.83 10.39 1.31
N PRO A 365 -11.03 10.88 0.95
CA PRO A 365 -11.84 10.29 -0.13
C PRO A 365 -11.14 10.31 -1.49
N CYS A 366 -10.29 11.30 -1.73
CA CYS A 366 -9.51 11.42 -2.97
C CYS A 366 -8.45 10.32 -3.12
N LEU A 367 -8.16 9.53 -2.08
CA LEU A 367 -7.16 8.47 -2.09
C LEU A 367 -7.79 7.07 -2.17
N TYR A 368 -9.09 6.96 -2.43
CA TYR A 368 -9.78 5.67 -2.52
C TYR A 368 -9.19 4.76 -3.60
N ALA A 369 -8.89 3.53 -3.20
CA ALA A 369 -8.44 2.47 -4.09
C ALA A 369 -8.96 1.11 -3.59
N ASP A 370 -9.72 0.40 -4.44
CA ASP A 370 -10.28 -0.92 -4.14
C ASP A 370 -9.18 -1.92 -3.72
N THR A 371 -8.00 -1.81 -4.32
CA THR A 371 -6.84 -2.67 -4.05
C THR A 371 -6.27 -2.45 -2.65
N ALA A 372 -6.48 -1.27 -2.04
CA ALA A 372 -6.01 -0.96 -0.70
C ALA A 372 -7.11 -1.08 0.36
N ALA A 373 -8.39 -1.08 -0.03
CA ALA A 373 -9.51 -1.17 0.90
C ALA A 373 -9.65 -2.56 1.54
N SER A 374 -9.95 -2.58 2.83
CA SER A 374 -10.18 -3.79 3.60
C SER A 374 -11.63 -4.26 3.43
N GLY A 375 -11.83 -5.51 3.05
CA GLY A 375 -13.16 -6.15 3.09
C GLY A 375 -13.57 -6.69 4.46
N TRP A 376 -12.81 -6.38 5.52
CA TRP A 376 -13.01 -6.90 6.87
C TRP A 376 -13.68 -5.87 7.77
N LYS A 377 -14.68 -6.31 8.55
CA LYS A 377 -15.27 -5.48 9.59
C LYS A 377 -14.33 -5.36 10.79
N VAL A 378 -13.88 -4.16 11.10
CA VAL A 378 -12.99 -3.93 12.25
C VAL A 378 -13.75 -4.08 13.57
N LYS A 379 -13.26 -4.97 14.45
CA LYS A 379 -13.74 -5.12 15.83
C LYS A 379 -12.85 -4.28 16.75
N ASN A 380 -13.46 -3.41 17.55
CA ASN A 380 -12.74 -2.63 18.58
C ASN A 380 -12.61 -3.44 19.87
N PHE A 381 -11.55 -3.18 20.64
CA PHE A 381 -11.41 -3.73 21.99
C PHE A 381 -12.20 -2.86 22.99
N PRO A 382 -13.19 -3.42 23.71
CA PRO A 382 -14.16 -2.63 24.48
C PRO A 382 -13.55 -1.82 25.63
N ASN A 383 -12.43 -2.28 26.19
CA ASN A 383 -11.77 -1.64 27.34
C ASN A 383 -10.46 -0.91 26.97
N MET A 384 -10.19 -0.74 25.67
CA MET A 384 -8.96 -0.10 25.22
C MET A 384 -9.21 1.39 24.98
N SER A 385 -8.39 2.25 25.62
CA SER A 385 -8.37 3.67 25.28
C SER A 385 -7.79 3.84 23.87
N ARG A 386 -8.38 4.75 23.09
CA ARG A 386 -7.80 5.15 21.80
C ARG A 386 -6.52 5.93 22.08
N VAL A 387 -5.38 5.32 21.81
CA VAL A 387 -4.06 5.96 21.93
C VAL A 387 -3.68 6.48 20.55
N ASP A 388 -3.42 7.78 20.44
CA ASP A 388 -2.90 8.35 19.19
C ASP A 388 -1.41 8.00 19.01
N VAL A 389 -0.99 7.70 17.78
CA VAL A 389 0.43 7.45 17.48
C VAL A 389 1.27 8.75 17.48
N GLY A 390 0.63 9.91 17.59
CA GLY A 390 1.27 11.22 17.53
C GLY A 390 1.65 11.61 16.10
N SER A 391 2.54 12.59 15.97
CA SER A 391 3.09 13.02 14.68
C SER A 391 4.62 12.96 14.73
N PRO A 392 5.31 12.90 13.57
CA PRO A 392 6.75 13.03 13.54
C PRO A 392 7.23 14.33 14.20
N VAL A 393 8.42 14.33 14.80
CA VAL A 393 9.06 15.51 15.37
C VAL A 393 9.94 16.21 14.33
N ALA A 394 10.31 17.46 14.58
CA ALA A 394 11.17 18.23 13.68
C ALA A 394 12.62 17.72 13.72
N LEU A 395 13.28 17.68 12.55
CA LEU A 395 14.68 17.30 12.44
C LEU A 395 15.58 18.26 13.22
N THR A 396 16.49 17.70 14.01
CA THR A 396 17.50 18.49 14.75
C THR A 396 18.90 18.23 14.22
N ARG A 397 19.77 19.22 14.33
CA ARG A 397 21.20 19.07 14.00
C ARG A 397 21.86 17.93 14.78
N LEU A 398 21.52 17.78 16.07
CA LEU A 398 22.04 16.71 16.91
C LEU A 398 21.63 15.32 16.39
N ALA A 399 20.40 15.15 15.91
CA ALA A 399 19.97 13.90 15.30
C ALA A 399 20.79 13.55 14.05
N VAL A 400 21.05 14.53 13.18
CA VAL A 400 21.89 14.35 11.98
C VAL A 400 23.32 13.96 12.36
N LEU A 401 23.91 14.63 13.35
CA LEU A 401 25.26 14.31 13.84
C LEU A 401 25.36 12.89 14.42
N ARG A 402 24.31 12.41 15.10
CA ARG A 402 24.24 11.01 15.57
C ARG A 402 24.23 10.03 14.41
N LEU A 403 23.42 10.26 13.37
CA LEU A 403 23.42 9.39 12.19
C LEU A 403 24.77 9.40 11.48
N LYS A 404 25.33 10.60 11.26
CA LYS A 404 26.64 10.77 10.65
C LYS A 404 27.70 9.94 11.36
N SER A 405 27.84 10.10 12.68
CA SER A 405 28.82 9.36 13.48
C SER A 405 28.66 7.84 13.35
N LYS A 406 27.42 7.35 13.30
CA LYS A 406 27.16 5.91 13.08
C LYS A 406 27.54 5.45 11.69
N ILE A 407 27.21 6.21 10.64
CA ILE A 407 27.59 5.87 9.27
C ILE A 407 29.11 5.90 9.12
N GLU A 408 29.79 6.91 9.67
CA GLU A 408 31.26 6.99 9.67
C GLU A 408 31.89 5.78 10.36
N SER A 409 31.33 5.34 11.49
CA SER A 409 31.77 4.12 12.17
C SER A 409 31.56 2.86 11.33
N LEU A 410 30.48 2.77 10.55
CA LEU A 410 30.21 1.62 9.68
C LEU A 410 31.12 1.61 8.45
N VAL A 411 31.36 2.78 7.86
CA VAL A 411 32.14 2.93 6.62
C VAL A 411 33.65 2.98 6.89
N GLY A 412 34.05 3.41 8.08
CA GLY A 412 35.45 3.62 8.46
C GLY A 412 36.08 4.86 7.83
N SER A 413 35.30 5.91 7.58
CA SER A 413 35.76 7.16 6.98
C SER A 413 34.89 8.34 7.37
N ASP A 414 35.49 9.54 7.45
CA ASP A 414 34.75 10.76 7.75
C ASP A 414 33.90 11.25 6.56
N ILE A 415 32.74 11.82 6.88
CA ILE A 415 31.78 12.44 5.96
C ILE A 415 31.76 13.95 6.24
N GLU A 416 31.81 14.79 5.21
CA GLU A 416 31.57 16.23 5.37
C GLU A 416 30.08 16.53 5.25
N LEU A 417 29.59 17.48 6.06
CA LEU A 417 28.20 17.94 6.08
C LEU A 417 27.99 19.20 5.24
#